data_AF-A0A951MND9-F1
#
_entry.id   AF-A0A951MND9-F1
#
_cell.length_a   1.000
_cell.length_b   1.000
_cell.length_c   1.000
_cell.angle_alpha   90.00
_cell.angle_beta   90.00
_cell.angle_gamma   90.00
#
_symmetry.space_group_name_H-M   'P 1'
#
loop_
_entity.id
_entity.type
_entity.pdbx_description
1 polymer ?
#
loop_
_entity_poly.entity_id
_entity_poly.type
_entity_poly.pdbx_seq_one_letter_code
_entity_poly.pdbx_strand_id
1 'polypeptide(L)'
;MKRATAIAAAGVLVIGALVYAAGLALARPDARGDMAVGVLVGVGFQLLVLLIAAVAFPENALAAYGVGMLGRLLLVIVAALVIIPAARLQPAPFLYSLVTVLFATTLLEPVAMAAGARNPKGR
;
A
#
# COMPACT_ATOMS: atom_id res chain seq x y z
N MET A 1 -6.39 12.71 -14.55
CA MET A 1 -6.60 11.90 -13.32
C MET A 1 -6.73 10.39 -13.58
N LYS A 2 -7.70 9.90 -14.37
CA LYS A 2 -7.94 8.44 -14.55
C LYS A 2 -6.70 7.60 -14.88
N ARG A 3 -5.80 8.09 -15.75
CA ARG A 3 -4.54 7.38 -16.09
C ARG A 3 -3.53 7.32 -14.94
N ALA A 4 -3.38 8.40 -14.17
CA ALA A 4 -2.44 8.45 -13.05
C ALA A 4 -2.90 7.51 -11.91
N THR A 5 -4.19 7.50 -11.60
CA THR A 5 -4.77 6.57 -10.63
C THR A 5 -4.64 5.11 -11.08
N ALA A 6 -4.84 4.83 -12.37
CA ALA A 6 -4.65 3.48 -12.91
C ALA A 6 -3.18 3.02 -12.84
N ILE A 7 -2.22 3.90 -13.14
CA ILE A 7 -0.78 3.59 -13.00
C ILE A 7 -0.42 3.36 -11.53
N ALA A 8 -0.91 4.19 -10.62
CA ALA A 8 -0.69 4.01 -9.19
C ALA A 8 -1.27 2.67 -8.71
N ALA A 9 -2.51 2.35 -9.07
CA ALA A 9 -3.15 1.08 -8.72
C ALA A 9 -2.39 -0.13 -9.30
N ALA A 10 -1.96 -0.07 -10.56
CA ALA A 10 -1.13 -1.12 -11.16
C ALA A 10 0.21 -1.26 -10.41
N GLY A 11 0.85 -0.15 -10.03
CA GLY A 11 2.07 -0.15 -9.23
C GLY A 11 1.89 -0.83 -7.87
N VAL A 12 0.75 -0.58 -7.19
CA VAL A 12 0.40 -1.28 -5.94
C VAL A 12 0.30 -2.78 -6.14
N LEU A 13 -0.38 -3.22 -7.21
CA LEU A 13 -0.53 -4.65 -7.51
C LEU A 13 0.81 -5.32 -7.84
N VAL A 14 1.66 -4.65 -8.64
CA VAL A 14 2.99 -5.16 -8.97
C VAL A 14 3.86 -5.27 -7.72
N ILE A 15 3.86 -4.25 -6.85
CA ILE A 15 4.59 -4.30 -5.58
C ILE A 15 4.07 -5.46 -4.72
N GLY A 16 2.76 -5.60 -4.57
CA GLY A 16 2.17 -6.70 -3.81
C GLY A 16 2.61 -8.07 -4.34
N ALA A 17 2.57 -8.26 -5.65
CA ALA A 17 3.03 -9.48 -6.30
C ALA A 17 4.53 -9.75 -6.08
N LEU A 18 5.37 -8.71 -6.15
CA LEU A 18 6.81 -8.83 -5.90
C LEU A 18 7.11 -9.19 -4.43
N VAL A 19 6.45 -8.53 -3.47
CA VAL A 19 6.62 -8.85 -2.04
C VAL A 19 6.14 -10.26 -1.75
N TYR A 20 5.02 -10.69 -2.34
CA TYR A 20 4.54 -12.05 -2.21
C TYR A 20 5.51 -13.08 -2.80
N ALA A 21 6.00 -12.85 -4.02
CA ALA A 21 6.98 -13.72 -4.66
C ALA A 21 8.29 -13.81 -3.87
N ALA A 22 8.77 -12.69 -3.33
CA ALA A 22 9.93 -12.67 -2.44
C ALA A 22 9.66 -13.47 -1.15
N GLY A 23 8.46 -13.35 -0.58
CA GLY A 23 8.03 -14.17 0.57
C GLY A 23 8.01 -15.67 0.26
N LEU A 24 7.53 -16.08 -0.92
CA LEU A 24 7.55 -17.49 -1.33
C LEU A 24 8.99 -18.03 -1.47
N ALA A 25 9.91 -17.20 -1.99
CA ALA A 25 11.30 -17.59 -2.21
C ALA A 25 12.13 -17.63 -0.92
N LEU A 26 11.94 -16.67 -0.02
CA LEU A 26 12.84 -16.43 1.11
C LEU A 26 12.26 -16.84 2.48
N ALA A 27 10.93 -16.89 2.62
CA ALA A 27 10.32 -17.18 3.90
C ALA A 27 10.23 -18.69 4.18
N ARG A 28 10.30 -19.03 5.47
CA ARG A 28 10.03 -20.39 5.94
C ARG A 28 8.60 -20.80 5.56
N PRO A 29 8.35 -22.09 5.26
CA PRO A 29 7.05 -22.55 4.77
C PRO A 29 5.87 -22.18 5.68
N ASP A 30 6.07 -22.21 7.00
CA ASP A 30 5.08 -21.86 8.03
C ASP A 30 4.73 -20.37 8.05
N ALA A 31 5.67 -19.50 7.65
CA ALA A 31 5.48 -18.05 7.64
C ALA A 31 4.81 -17.52 6.35
N ARG A 32 4.75 -18.33 5.28
CA ARG A 32 4.22 -17.91 3.96
C ARG A 32 2.75 -17.50 4.00
N GLY A 33 1.94 -18.20 4.79
CA GLY A 33 0.52 -17.87 4.97
C GLY A 33 0.34 -16.48 5.57
N ASP A 34 1.04 -16.21 6.66
CA ASP A 34 0.95 -14.93 7.37
C ASP A 34 1.49 -13.76 6.52
N MET A 35 2.56 -14.00 5.75
CA MET A 35 3.03 -13.02 4.76
C MET A 35 1.98 -12.74 3.68
N ALA A 36 1.29 -13.77 3.18
CA ALA A 36 0.24 -13.59 2.18
C ALA A 36 -0.88 -12.69 2.69
N VAL A 37 -1.29 -12.90 3.95
CA VAL A 37 -2.31 -12.06 4.60
C VAL A 37 -1.80 -10.61 4.74
N GLY A 38 -0.55 -10.41 5.17
CA GLY A 38 0.05 -9.07 5.27
C GLY A 38 0.08 -8.33 3.93
N VAL A 39 0.45 -9.02 2.84
CA VAL A 39 0.40 -8.47 1.48
C VAL A 39 -1.02 -8.10 1.08
N LEU A 40 -1.99 -8.99 1.28
CA LEU A 40 -3.39 -8.76 0.90
C LEU A 40 -3.98 -7.56 1.64
N VAL A 41 -3.75 -7.46 2.95
CA VAL A 41 -4.19 -6.33 3.77
C VAL A 41 -3.53 -5.04 3.31
N GLY A 42 -2.21 -5.04 3.07
CA GLY A 42 -1.47 -3.87 2.60
C GLY A 42 -1.94 -3.37 1.24
N VAL A 43 -2.09 -4.27 0.27
CA VAL A 43 -2.58 -3.95 -1.08
C VAL A 43 -4.02 -3.44 -1.02
N GLY A 44 -4.92 -4.16 -0.34
CA GLY A 44 -6.32 -3.78 -0.23
C GLY A 44 -6.51 -2.40 0.40
N PHE A 45 -5.79 -2.14 1.49
CA PHE A 45 -5.81 -0.84 2.14
C PHE A 45 -5.24 0.27 1.25
N GLN A 46 -4.11 0.04 0.59
CA GLN A 46 -3.50 1.04 -0.27
C GLN A 46 -4.40 1.41 -1.46
N LEU A 47 -5.09 0.44 -2.04
CA LEU A 47 -6.10 0.70 -3.08
C LEU A 47 -7.28 1.52 -2.54
N LEU A 48 -7.72 1.23 -1.32
CA LEU A 48 -8.77 2.01 -0.65
C LEU A 48 -8.33 3.45 -0.40
N VAL A 49 -7.11 3.67 0.10
CA VAL A 49 -6.54 5.01 0.32
C VAL A 49 -6.46 5.78 -1.00
N LEU A 50 -5.98 5.15 -2.08
CA LEU A 50 -5.92 5.77 -3.40
C LEU A 50 -7.31 6.16 -3.91
N LEU A 51 -8.32 5.32 -3.68
CA LEU A 51 -9.71 5.61 -4.04
C LEU A 51 -10.25 6.80 -3.24
N ILE A 52 -10.08 6.79 -1.91
CA ILE A 52 -10.51 7.90 -1.04
C ILE A 52 -9.81 9.20 -1.44
N ALA A 53 -8.50 9.17 -1.65
CA ALA A 53 -7.72 10.33 -2.09
C ALA A 53 -8.23 10.88 -3.43
N ALA A 54 -8.50 10.01 -4.41
CA ALA A 54 -8.98 10.42 -5.73
C ALA A 54 -10.38 11.05 -5.70
N VAL A 55 -11.24 10.66 -4.75
CA VAL A 55 -12.62 11.16 -4.63
C VAL A 55 -12.71 12.37 -3.70
N ALA A 56 -12.04 12.34 -2.55
CA ALA A 56 -12.18 13.34 -1.50
C ALA A 56 -11.20 14.53 -1.63
N PHE A 57 -10.02 14.31 -2.23
CA PHE A 57 -8.96 15.33 -2.33
C PHE A 57 -8.40 15.47 -3.76
N PRO A 58 -9.25 15.69 -4.79
CA PRO A 58 -8.82 15.67 -6.19
C PRO A 58 -7.82 16.79 -6.54
N GLU A 59 -7.87 17.93 -5.85
CA GLU A 59 -7.07 19.12 -6.16
C GLU A 59 -5.90 19.34 -5.19
N ASN A 60 -5.95 18.73 -4.00
CA ASN A 60 -4.95 18.95 -2.95
C ASN A 60 -4.11 17.69 -2.72
N ALA A 61 -3.06 17.56 -3.53
CA ALA A 61 -2.13 16.43 -3.48
C ALA A 61 -1.44 16.28 -2.11
N LEU A 62 -1.16 17.39 -1.42
CA LEU A 62 -0.54 17.36 -0.09
C LEU A 62 -1.48 16.79 0.96
N ALA A 63 -2.76 17.20 0.94
CA ALA A 63 -3.77 16.65 1.84
C ALA A 63 -4.01 15.15 1.57
N ALA A 64 -4.10 14.75 0.30
CA ALA A 64 -4.21 13.35 -0.10
C ALA A 64 -3.04 12.51 0.43
N TYR A 65 -1.81 13.01 0.30
CA TYR A 65 -0.61 12.35 0.82
C TYR A 65 -0.60 12.24 2.34
N GLY A 66 -0.95 13.33 3.04
CA GLY A 66 -1.03 13.36 4.50
C GLY A 66 -2.05 12.36 5.05
N VAL A 67 -3.23 12.29 4.42
CA VAL A 67 -4.27 11.29 4.76
C VAL A 67 -3.77 9.87 4.51
N GLY A 68 -3.07 9.63 3.40
CA GLY A 68 -2.46 8.33 3.12
C GLY A 68 -1.44 7.91 4.17
N MET A 69 -0.56 8.83 4.60
CA MET A 69 0.42 8.56 5.65
C MET A 69 -0.21 8.26 7.00
N LEU A 70 -1.20 9.06 7.42
CA LEU A 70 -1.94 8.82 8.66
C LEU A 70 -2.70 7.49 8.61
N GLY A 71 -3.33 7.19 7.48
CA GLY A 71 -4.02 5.93 7.25
C GLY A 71 -3.09 4.73 7.38
N ARG A 72 -1.88 4.78 6.82
CA ARG A 72 -0.88 3.72 6.93
C ARG A 72 -0.44 3.49 8.37
N LEU A 73 -0.12 4.57 9.09
CA LEU A 73 0.25 4.47 10.50
C LEU A 73 -0.88 3.83 11.31
N LEU A 74 -2.12 4.30 11.09
CA LEU A 74 -3.29 3.73 11.73
C LEU A 74 -3.47 2.25 11.39
N LEU A 75 -3.28 1.85 10.13
CA LEU A 75 -3.35 0.46 9.73
C LEU A 75 -2.30 -0.38 10.46
N VAL A 76 -1.05 0.07 10.54
CA VAL A 76 0.00 -0.67 11.25
C VAL A 76 -0.36 -0.84 12.74
N ILE A 77 -0.89 0.20 13.38
CA ILE A 77 -1.36 0.14 14.77
C ILE A 77 -2.51 -0.86 14.91
N VAL A 78 -3.55 -0.74 14.08
CA VAL A 78 -4.71 -1.67 14.08
C VAL A 78 -4.26 -3.09 13.78
N ALA A 79 -3.31 -3.27 12.87
CA ALA A 79 -2.84 -4.58 12.51
C ALA A 79 -2.05 -5.23 13.66
N ALA A 80 -1.17 -4.48 14.32
CA ALA A 80 -0.40 -4.93 15.48
C ALA A 80 -1.28 -5.23 16.70
N LEU A 81 -2.25 -4.37 17.00
CA LEU A 81 -3.04 -4.45 18.23
C LEU A 81 -4.34 -5.24 18.10
N VAL A 82 -4.88 -5.39 16.88
CA VAL A 82 -6.19 -6.00 16.65
C VAL A 82 -6.10 -7.20 15.71
N ILE A 83 -5.56 -7.02 14.50
CA ILE A 83 -5.59 -8.08 13.46
C ILE A 83 -4.73 -9.28 13.88
N ILE A 84 -3.48 -9.04 14.29
CA ILE A 84 -2.54 -10.09 14.68
C ILE A 84 -3.07 -10.91 15.88
N PRO A 85 -3.52 -10.30 17.00
CA PRO A 85 -4.10 -11.06 18.10
C PRO A 85 -5.39 -11.80 17.71
N ALA A 86 -6.29 -11.18 16.94
CA ALA A 86 -7.57 -11.77 16.57
C ALA A 86 -7.41 -12.99 15.64
N ALA A 87 -6.50 -12.92 14.69
CA ALA A 87 -6.25 -13.98 13.71
C ALA A 87 -5.11 -14.94 14.11
N ARG A 88 -4.46 -14.70 15.26
CA ARG A 88 -3.32 -15.50 15.79
C ARG A 88 -2.16 -15.63 14.78
N LEU A 89 -1.87 -14.56 14.05
CA LEU A 89 -0.81 -14.53 13.04
C LEU A 89 0.57 -14.40 13.70
N GLN A 90 1.62 -14.90 13.04
CA GLN A 90 2.98 -14.61 13.45
C GLN A 90 3.30 -13.12 13.21
N PRO A 91 3.66 -12.33 14.24
CA PRO A 91 3.77 -10.88 14.10
C PRO A 91 4.82 -10.44 13.08
N ALA A 92 6.00 -11.07 13.10
CA ALA A 92 7.13 -10.68 12.27
C ALA A 92 6.86 -10.82 10.76
N PRO A 93 6.47 -11.99 10.21
CA PRO A 93 6.21 -12.13 8.77
C PRO A 93 5.04 -11.26 8.28
N PHE A 94 3.98 -11.18 9.08
CA PHE A 94 2.82 -10.36 8.75
C PHE A 94 3.17 -8.87 8.72
N LEU A 95 3.80 -8.33 9.77
CA LEU A 95 4.16 -6.90 9.82
C LEU A 95 5.23 -6.55 8.78
N TYR A 96 6.19 -7.44 8.55
CA TYR A 96 7.22 -7.23 7.53
C TYR A 96 6.59 -7.06 6.15
N SER A 97 5.79 -8.03 5.71
CA SER A 97 5.12 -7.98 4.41
C SER A 97 4.18 -6.77 4.28
N LEU A 98 3.38 -6.49 5.32
CA LEU A 98 2.48 -5.33 5.36
C LEU A 98 3.27 -4.03 5.19
N VAL A 99 4.27 -3.78 6.05
CA VAL A 99 5.04 -2.53 6.05
C VAL A 99 5.84 -2.39 4.76
N THR A 100 6.41 -3.46 4.21
CA THR A 100 7.10 -3.40 2.92
C THR A 100 6.15 -2.95 1.79
N VAL A 101 4.94 -3.50 1.71
CA VAL A 101 3.95 -3.06 0.72
C VAL A 101 3.58 -1.59 0.92
N LEU A 102 3.25 -1.19 2.15
CA LEU A 102 2.87 0.21 2.44
C LEU A 102 4.01 1.18 2.12
N PHE A 103 5.25 0.84 2.49
CA PHE A 103 6.41 1.68 2.24
C PHE A 103 6.72 1.80 0.74
N ALA A 104 6.83 0.67 0.04
CA ALA A 104 7.14 0.67 -1.39
C ALA A 104 6.07 1.40 -2.21
N THR A 105 4.79 1.27 -1.83
CA THR A 105 3.70 1.99 -2.51
C THR A 105 3.69 3.48 -2.18
N THR A 106 4.10 3.87 -0.97
CA THR A 106 4.31 5.29 -0.63
C THR A 106 5.37 5.92 -1.52
N LEU A 107 6.45 5.20 -1.87
CA LEU A 107 7.49 5.71 -2.77
C LEU A 107 6.99 5.95 -4.21
N LEU A 108 5.92 5.26 -4.63
CA LEU A 108 5.30 5.50 -5.94
C LEU A 108 4.46 6.78 -5.98
N GLU A 109 3.95 7.26 -4.85
CA GLU A 109 3.06 8.43 -4.81
C GLU A 109 3.72 9.72 -5.35
N PRO A 110 4.94 10.10 -4.92
CA PRO A 110 5.63 11.26 -5.48
C PRO A 110 5.89 11.12 -6.98
N VAL A 111 6.21 9.90 -7.45
CA VAL A 111 6.47 9.62 -8.86
C VAL A 111 5.18 9.74 -9.68
N ALA A 112 4.06 9.22 -9.17
CA ALA A 112 2.76 9.33 -9.81
C ALA A 112 2.26 10.79 -9.84
N MET A 113 2.51 11.55 -8.76
CA MET A 113 2.21 12.98 -8.70
C MET A 113 3.08 13.77 -9.70
N ALA A 114 4.38 13.52 -9.77
CA ALA A 114 5.28 14.16 -10.73
C ALA A 114 4.95 13.81 -12.19
N ALA A 115 4.59 12.55 -12.47
CA ALA A 115 4.17 12.11 -13.80
C ALA A 115 2.80 12.71 -14.20
N GLY A 116 1.88 12.88 -13.24
CA GLY A 116 0.62 13.58 -13.44
C GLY A 116 0.78 15.09 -13.62
N ALA A 117 1.74 15.70 -12.91
CA ALA A 117 2.09 17.13 -13.00
C ALA A 117 2.81 17.49 -14.30
N ARG A 118 3.34 16.51 -15.06
CA ARG A 118 3.80 16.70 -16.45
C ARG A 118 2.64 16.77 -17.46
N ASN A 119 1.39 16.65 -17.01
CA ASN A 119 0.23 16.78 -17.89
C ASN A 119 -0.93 17.63 -17.29
N PRO A 120 -0.73 18.88 -16.85
CA PRO A 120 -1.84 19.76 -16.49
C PRO A 120 -2.38 20.48 -17.72
N LYS A 121 -1.53 20.82 -18.70
CA LYS A 121 -1.86 21.40 -20.01
C LYS A 121 -0.70 21.10 -20.94
N GLY A 122 -0.94 20.56 -22.13
CA GLY A 122 0.03 20.64 -23.23
C GLY A 122 0.12 22.09 -23.72
N ARG A 123 0.69 22.96 -22.89
CA ARG A 123 1.13 24.32 -23.16
C ARG A 123 2.37 24.58 -22.32
#